data_AF-A0A816P5N9-F1
#
_entry.id   AF-A0A816P5N9-F1
#
_cell.length_a   1.000
_cell.length_b   1.000
_cell.length_c   1.000
_cell.angle_alpha   90.00
_cell.angle_beta   90.00
_cell.angle_gamma   90.00
#
_symmetry.space_group_name_H-M   'P 1'
#
loop_
_entity.id
_entity.type
_entity.pdbx_description
1 polymer ?
#
loop_
_entity_poly.entity_id
_entity_poly.type
_entity_poly.pdbx_seq_one_letter_code
_entity_poly.pdbx_strand_id
1 'polypeptide(L)'
;MAFAENNPLNFNIISWDTISSYLKENIQIKRSDNWLQLLNERVANSHRELARSTPAIDKYMQWVRSRGKNIKAGSKSIPSSILGPKIIAGEIIDVRISCRGPDDALYDRDEQLRQRLPRGCTLIQCRLQDEAQPRLDFGLFALRKFSGGLGDDDDREDDNQAWLRYFLEHPRTASQIICTKKVNGEACHLSCISLPPDNRLFLIAGSKNVHLCFRSHSDIAMYGNDSTYNYASSFCHTILDTLSAMPDQGSKLLNFLSLTRYTAVFEILNYSHQHVVNLSYLKNEKNRSELKFITFAQVPHDFEQAVTNLCALPPDYGIEIARSLHLSTTDYDIIENQSHFLNAYLTSIKYRHECEGSVLYFLNKNDQVIGLLKKKTIWYVILRAIREKARPMLGEWEKNHKIDLPETMKKTSRRLVAIQKWLGFSSEILDQWTILAGEFLTWLSEGAKKKSILRNDVADEYPILWSKFLNETNNKDDFMTNMVDNNAEEDIWKQLNELKISKHQNKNENRGKHARKNKQTTDIAGDEDIGLDLPDSEENNNDEEQEEN
;
A
#
# COMPACT_ATOMS: atom_id res chain seq x y z
N MET A 1 32.82 18.50 -10.45
CA MET A 1 32.19 18.80 -9.15
C MET A 1 32.79 17.85 -8.14
N ALA A 2 33.58 18.36 -7.20
CA ALA A 2 34.14 17.55 -6.13
C ALA A 2 32.99 16.99 -5.28
N PHE A 3 32.99 15.67 -5.05
CA PHE A 3 32.11 15.05 -4.07
C PHE A 3 32.42 15.74 -2.73
N ALA A 4 31.46 16.51 -2.20
CA ALA A 4 31.53 16.85 -0.78
C ALA A 4 31.68 15.51 -0.05
N GLU A 5 32.74 15.38 0.75
CA GLU A 5 32.94 14.23 1.63
C GLU A 5 31.69 14.17 2.51
N ASN A 6 30.73 13.34 2.11
CA ASN A 6 29.47 13.17 2.82
C ASN A 6 29.82 12.76 4.24
N ASN A 7 29.38 13.53 5.23
CA ASN A 7 29.43 13.10 6.63
C ASN A 7 28.84 11.69 6.70
N PRO A 8 29.63 10.65 7.01
CA PRO A 8 29.15 9.29 6.94
C PRO A 8 28.01 9.13 7.94
N LEU A 9 26.94 8.45 7.53
CA LEU A 9 25.83 8.14 8.41
C LEU A 9 26.35 7.46 9.67
N ASN A 10 26.00 8.04 10.82
CA ASN A 10 26.40 7.50 12.09
C ASN A 10 25.47 6.34 12.47
N PHE A 11 25.98 5.11 12.37
CA PHE A 11 25.28 3.89 12.78
C PHE A 11 25.54 3.52 14.25
N ASN A 12 26.02 4.46 15.07
CA ASN A 12 26.15 4.25 16.51
C ASN A 12 24.78 4.00 17.14
N ILE A 13 24.75 3.07 18.09
CA ILE A 13 23.55 2.74 18.85
C ILE A 13 23.29 3.87 19.85
N ILE A 14 22.07 4.42 19.81
CA ILE A 14 21.59 5.45 20.73
C ILE A 14 20.55 4.81 21.65
N SER A 15 20.59 5.14 22.93
CA SER A 15 19.62 4.62 23.91
C SER A 15 18.21 5.13 23.63
N TRP A 16 17.20 4.35 24.05
CA TRP A 16 15.81 4.81 24.00
C TRP A 16 15.57 6.07 24.84
N ASP A 17 16.22 6.23 25.98
CA ASP A 17 16.07 7.42 26.83
C ASP A 17 16.51 8.69 26.10
N THR A 18 17.60 8.61 25.33
CA THR A 18 18.08 9.73 24.51
C THR A 18 17.08 10.07 23.40
N ILE A 19 16.56 9.07 22.69
CA ILE A 19 15.58 9.28 21.60
C ILE A 19 14.28 9.83 22.16
N SER A 20 13.73 9.20 23.20
CA SER A 20 12.46 9.60 23.80
C SER A 20 12.53 10.99 24.41
N SER A 21 13.65 11.38 25.01
CA SER A 21 13.84 12.76 25.51
C SER A 21 13.84 13.77 24.37
N TYR A 22 14.59 13.48 23.29
CA TYR A 22 14.57 14.32 22.08
C TYR A 22 13.16 14.46 21.50
N LEU A 23 12.41 13.36 21.34
CA LEU A 23 11.06 13.39 20.79
C LEU A 23 10.11 14.21 21.68
N LYS A 24 10.19 14.09 23.00
CA LYS A 24 9.37 14.88 23.94
C LYS A 24 9.60 16.38 23.80
N GLU A 25 10.84 16.80 23.53
CA GLU A 25 11.21 18.21 23.40
C GLU A 25 10.82 18.81 22.04
N ASN A 26 10.67 17.98 20.99
CA ASN A 26 10.56 18.44 19.60
C ASN A 26 9.22 18.12 18.91
N ILE A 27 8.36 17.31 19.53
CA ILE A 27 7.06 16.96 18.97
C ILE A 27 5.97 17.92 19.47
N GLN A 28 5.14 18.39 18.53
CA GLN A 28 3.97 19.21 18.83
C GLN A 28 2.71 18.50 18.32
N ILE A 29 2.13 17.62 19.14
CA ILE A 29 0.90 16.90 18.80
C ILE A 29 -0.32 17.66 19.28
N LYS A 30 -1.32 17.81 18.41
CA LYS A 30 -2.55 18.58 18.68
C LYS A 30 -3.57 17.86 19.57
N ARG A 31 -3.46 16.53 19.73
CA ARG A 31 -4.54 15.69 20.26
C ARG A 31 -4.31 15.17 21.68
N SER A 32 -3.32 14.31 21.91
CA SER A 32 -3.00 13.78 23.24
C SER A 32 -1.53 13.39 23.35
N ASP A 33 -1.01 13.31 24.57
CA ASP A 33 0.35 12.86 24.87
C ASP A 33 0.49 11.33 24.97
N ASN A 34 -0.56 10.58 24.63
CA ASN A 34 -0.56 9.11 24.70
C ASN A 34 0.45 8.47 23.73
N TRP A 35 0.89 9.20 22.71
CA TRP A 35 1.89 8.74 21.74
C TRP A 35 3.17 8.21 22.40
N LEU A 36 3.64 8.86 23.47
CA LEU A 36 4.86 8.47 24.15
C LEU A 36 4.69 7.16 24.93
N GLN A 37 3.51 6.96 25.55
CA GLN A 37 3.18 5.71 26.22
C GLN A 37 3.19 4.55 25.23
N LEU A 38 2.53 4.72 24.07
CA LEU A 38 2.51 3.72 23.00
C LEU A 38 3.92 3.33 22.53
N LEU A 39 4.81 4.32 22.38
CA LEU A 39 6.20 4.07 22.01
C LEU A 39 6.99 3.32 23.09
N ASN A 40 6.84 3.71 24.36
CA ASN A 40 7.51 3.03 25.48
C ASN A 40 7.08 1.56 25.57
N GLU A 41 5.77 1.29 25.44
CA GLU A 41 5.23 -0.07 25.40
C GLU A 41 5.78 -0.86 24.21
N ARG A 42 5.89 -0.23 23.04
CA ARG A 42 6.46 -0.88 21.84
C ARG A 42 7.94 -1.21 22.00
N VAL A 43 8.76 -0.31 22.53
CA VAL A 43 10.20 -0.60 22.73
C VAL A 43 10.38 -1.73 23.74
N ALA A 44 9.62 -1.70 24.85
CA ALA A 44 9.63 -2.78 25.83
C ALA A 44 9.20 -4.14 25.22
N ASN A 45 8.21 -4.13 24.32
CA ASN A 45 7.80 -5.33 23.56
C ASN A 45 8.88 -5.80 22.58
N SER A 46 9.53 -4.88 21.87
CA SER A 46 10.54 -5.22 20.85
C SER A 46 11.74 -5.95 21.45
N HIS A 47 12.16 -5.54 22.66
CA HIS A 47 13.20 -6.25 23.41
C HIS A 47 12.78 -7.68 23.79
N ARG A 48 11.50 -7.88 24.14
CA ARG A 48 10.96 -9.22 24.40
C ARG A 48 10.88 -10.08 23.14
N GLU A 49 10.53 -9.49 22.00
CA GLU A 49 10.45 -10.17 20.70
C GLU A 49 11.83 -10.67 20.25
N LEU A 50 12.88 -9.83 20.37
CA LEU A 50 14.26 -10.22 20.05
C LEU A 50 14.82 -11.32 20.97
N ALA A 51 14.30 -11.43 22.20
CA ALA A 51 14.68 -12.46 23.16
C ALA A 51 13.91 -13.79 22.97
N ARG A 52 12.82 -13.81 22.20
CA ARG A 52 12.01 -15.00 21.97
C ARG A 52 12.52 -15.80 20.77
N SER A 53 12.26 -17.10 20.81
CA SER A 53 12.59 -18.00 19.71
C SER A 53 11.72 -17.73 18.46
N THR A 54 12.16 -18.31 17.35
CA THR A 54 11.59 -18.36 16.00
C THR A 54 10.15 -18.90 15.79
N PRO A 55 9.42 -19.57 16.73
CA PRO A 55 8.19 -20.29 16.39
C PRO A 55 7.06 -19.48 15.73
N ALA A 56 6.90 -18.20 16.06
CA ALA A 56 5.86 -17.38 15.43
C ALA A 56 6.14 -17.14 13.94
N ILE A 57 7.41 -16.94 13.60
CA ILE A 57 7.85 -16.72 12.23
C ILE A 57 7.85 -18.03 11.44
N ASP A 58 8.20 -19.15 12.07
CA ASP A 58 8.09 -20.46 11.44
C ASP A 58 6.62 -20.80 11.10
N LYS A 59 5.69 -20.52 12.01
CA LYS A 59 4.24 -20.64 11.73
C LYS A 59 3.79 -19.73 10.60
N TYR A 60 4.27 -18.48 10.57
CA TYR A 60 3.99 -17.57 9.46
C TYR A 60 4.52 -18.13 8.14
N MET A 61 5.73 -18.69 8.10
CA MET A 61 6.29 -19.30 6.89
C MET A 61 5.59 -20.59 6.48
N GLN A 62 5.14 -21.41 7.44
CA GLN A 62 4.26 -22.55 7.16
C GLN A 62 2.96 -22.09 6.51
N TRP A 63 2.36 -21.01 7.02
CA TRP A 63 1.17 -20.39 6.42
C TRP A 63 1.45 -19.83 5.01
N VAL A 64 2.59 -19.17 4.79
CA VAL A 64 3.00 -18.69 3.46
C VAL A 64 3.10 -19.85 2.47
N ARG A 65 3.78 -20.95 2.86
CA ARG A 65 3.97 -22.14 2.03
C ARG A 65 2.64 -22.84 1.74
N SER A 66 1.72 -22.90 2.71
CA SER A 66 0.41 -23.55 2.52
C SER A 66 -0.52 -22.80 1.57
N ARG A 67 -0.26 -21.53 1.25
CA ARG A 67 -1.04 -20.77 0.25
C ARG A 67 -0.69 -21.11 -1.20
N GLY A 68 0.35 -21.91 -1.44
CA GLY A 68 0.72 -22.41 -2.77
C GLY A 68 0.88 -21.27 -3.79
N LYS A 69 0.21 -21.38 -4.93
CA LYS A 69 0.37 -20.43 -6.06
C LYS A 69 -0.04 -18.98 -5.80
N ASN A 70 -0.79 -18.71 -4.72
CA ASN A 70 -1.34 -17.38 -4.42
C ASN A 70 -0.33 -16.45 -3.71
N ILE A 71 0.71 -17.01 -3.07
CA ILE A 71 1.78 -16.27 -2.41
C ILE A 71 3.11 -16.78 -2.95
N LYS A 72 4.04 -15.87 -3.25
CA LYS A 72 5.42 -16.20 -3.58
C LYS A 72 6.35 -15.64 -2.51
N ALA A 73 7.24 -16.49 -2.02
CA ALA A 73 8.40 -16.09 -1.23
C ALA A 73 9.64 -16.18 -2.13
N GLY A 74 10.26 -15.05 -2.45
CA GLY A 74 11.49 -15.00 -3.24
C GLY A 74 12.68 -14.72 -2.34
N SER A 75 13.64 -15.64 -2.28
CA SER A 75 14.87 -15.43 -1.53
C SER A 75 15.98 -14.83 -2.40
N LYS A 76 16.79 -13.96 -1.80
CA LYS A 76 17.94 -13.29 -2.41
C LYS A 76 19.07 -13.18 -1.41
N SER A 77 20.26 -13.65 -1.78
CA SER A 77 21.45 -13.58 -0.92
C SER A 77 21.85 -12.13 -0.64
N ILE A 78 22.26 -11.85 0.59
CA ILE A 78 22.91 -10.61 0.99
C ILE A 78 24.42 -10.78 0.77
N PRO A 79 25.09 -9.92 -0.01
CA PRO A 79 26.54 -9.95 -0.18
C PRO A 79 27.28 -10.02 1.16
N SER A 80 28.23 -10.93 1.30
CA SER A 80 28.92 -11.22 2.57
C SER A 80 29.69 -10.01 3.12
N SER A 81 30.17 -9.10 2.28
CA SER A 81 30.79 -7.83 2.67
C SER A 81 29.83 -6.86 3.35
N ILE A 82 28.53 -6.97 3.09
CA ILE A 82 27.51 -6.22 3.82
C ILE A 82 27.33 -6.83 5.21
N LEU A 83 27.42 -8.15 5.34
CA LEU A 83 27.24 -8.85 6.60
C LEU A 83 28.36 -8.54 7.61
N GLY A 84 28.08 -8.72 8.90
CA GLY A 84 29.09 -8.61 9.96
C GLY A 84 29.99 -9.84 10.00
N PRO A 85 31.19 -9.77 10.63
CA PRO A 85 32.16 -10.86 10.63
C PRO A 85 31.64 -12.16 11.26
N LYS A 86 30.64 -12.09 12.15
CA LYS A 86 30.03 -13.25 12.80
C LYS A 86 28.83 -13.83 12.05
N ILE A 87 28.41 -13.21 10.95
CA ILE A 87 27.29 -13.66 10.12
C ILE A 87 27.89 -14.26 8.84
N ILE A 88 27.88 -15.59 8.74
CA ILE A 88 28.54 -16.32 7.65
C ILE A 88 27.73 -16.33 6.35
N ALA A 89 26.41 -16.21 6.46
CA ALA A 89 25.51 -16.10 5.32
C ALA A 89 24.24 -15.36 5.71
N GLY A 90 23.66 -14.65 4.77
CA GLY A 90 22.40 -13.92 4.95
C GLY A 90 21.60 -13.89 3.66
N GLU A 91 20.29 -13.90 3.79
CA GLU A 91 19.35 -13.73 2.68
C GLU A 91 18.15 -12.89 3.12
N ILE A 92 17.59 -12.14 2.18
CA ILE A 92 16.28 -11.50 2.32
C ILE A 92 15.23 -12.33 1.57
N ILE A 93 14.07 -12.49 2.18
CA ILE A 93 12.95 -13.25 1.63
C ILE A 93 11.77 -12.31 1.46
N ASP A 94 11.53 -11.86 0.23
CA ASP A 94 10.37 -11.03 -0.11
C ASP A 94 9.13 -11.92 -0.26
N VAL A 95 8.13 -11.69 0.59
CA VAL A 95 6.84 -12.39 0.57
C VAL A 95 5.79 -11.49 -0.07
N ARG A 96 5.17 -11.95 -1.16
CA ARG A 96 4.20 -11.16 -1.92
C ARG A 96 3.11 -12.00 -2.55
N ILE A 97 2.01 -11.35 -2.91
CA ILE A 97 0.96 -11.96 -3.71
C ILE A 97 1.52 -12.42 -5.06
N SER A 98 1.10 -13.60 -5.50
CA SER A 98 1.37 -14.15 -6.81
C SER A 98 0.04 -14.43 -7.51
N CYS A 99 -0.36 -13.55 -8.43
CA CYS A 99 -1.54 -13.74 -9.25
C CYS A 99 -1.35 -13.15 -10.65
N ARG A 100 -2.14 -13.62 -11.62
CA ARG A 100 -2.29 -12.95 -12.91
C ARG A 100 -3.35 -11.87 -12.74
N GLY A 101 -3.02 -10.62 -13.08
CA GLY A 101 -3.91 -9.47 -12.91
C GLY A 101 -3.77 -8.76 -11.56
N PRO A 102 -4.68 -7.83 -11.24
CA PRO A 102 -4.67 -7.07 -9.99
C PRO A 102 -4.74 -7.97 -8.76
N ASP A 103 -4.01 -7.61 -7.70
CA ASP A 103 -4.04 -8.34 -6.43
C ASP A 103 -5.34 -8.11 -5.64
N ASP A 104 -6.11 -7.08 -5.99
CA ASP A 104 -7.38 -6.70 -5.33
C ASP A 104 -8.36 -7.88 -5.21
N ALA A 105 -8.58 -8.61 -6.31
CA ALA A 105 -9.53 -9.72 -6.34
C ALA A 105 -9.16 -10.85 -5.36
N LEU A 106 -7.86 -11.05 -5.11
CA LEU A 106 -7.38 -12.06 -4.17
C LEU A 106 -7.52 -11.59 -2.73
N TYR A 107 -7.24 -10.31 -2.44
CA TYR A 107 -7.48 -9.73 -1.12
C TYR A 107 -8.97 -9.67 -0.77
N ASP A 108 -9.87 -9.40 -1.73
CA ASP A 108 -11.30 -9.28 -1.47
C ASP A 108 -11.94 -10.59 -0.98
N ARG A 109 -11.44 -11.72 -1.48
CA ARG A 109 -11.96 -13.07 -1.17
C ARG A 109 -11.30 -13.76 0.02
N ASP A 110 -10.12 -13.31 0.46
CA ASP A 110 -9.35 -13.98 1.51
C ASP A 110 -9.04 -13.02 2.68
N GLU A 111 -9.76 -13.23 3.78
CA GLU A 111 -9.60 -12.43 5.01
C GLU A 111 -8.22 -12.59 5.64
N GLN A 112 -7.68 -13.80 5.65
CA GLN A 112 -6.36 -14.04 6.22
C GLN A 112 -5.28 -13.33 5.41
N LEU A 113 -5.39 -13.21 4.08
CA LEU A 113 -4.48 -12.37 3.31
C LEU A 113 -4.56 -10.91 3.75
N ARG A 114 -5.77 -10.35 3.92
CA ARG A 114 -5.95 -8.98 4.43
C ARG A 114 -5.32 -8.78 5.80
N GLN A 115 -5.39 -9.78 6.67
CA GLN A 115 -4.87 -9.70 8.04
C GLN A 115 -3.36 -9.95 8.15
N ARG A 116 -2.81 -10.89 7.36
CA ARG A 116 -1.45 -11.42 7.57
C ARG A 116 -0.42 -10.93 6.55
N LEU A 117 -0.82 -10.57 5.33
CA LEU A 117 0.13 -10.20 4.26
C LEU A 117 0.02 -8.70 3.91
N PRO A 118 1.03 -7.89 4.24
CA PRO A 118 1.08 -6.50 3.83
C PRO A 118 1.55 -6.35 2.38
N ARG A 119 1.36 -5.15 1.80
CA ARG A 119 1.94 -4.78 0.50
C ARG A 119 3.39 -4.30 0.70
N GLY A 120 4.27 -5.23 1.03
CA GLY A 120 5.68 -5.00 1.39
C GLY A 120 6.02 -5.81 2.63
N CYS A 121 6.50 -7.04 2.43
CA CYS A 121 6.86 -7.96 3.51
C CYS A 121 8.20 -8.60 3.19
N THR A 122 9.19 -8.38 4.04
CA THR A 122 10.53 -8.97 3.88
C THR A 122 10.96 -9.60 5.18
N LEU A 123 11.35 -10.87 5.10
CA LEU A 123 12.03 -11.56 6.17
C LEU A 123 13.54 -11.49 5.91
N ILE A 124 14.31 -11.61 6.98
CA ILE A 124 15.75 -11.78 6.92
C ILE A 124 16.10 -13.11 7.56
N GLN A 125 16.92 -13.90 6.86
CA GLN A 125 17.46 -15.14 7.38
C GLN A 125 18.99 -15.01 7.44
N CYS A 126 19.57 -15.26 8.62
CA CYS A 126 21.00 -15.13 8.85
C CYS A 126 21.54 -16.39 9.52
N ARG A 127 22.68 -16.88 9.05
CA ARG A 127 23.44 -17.95 9.69
C ARG A 127 24.60 -17.33 10.47
N LEU A 128 24.60 -17.54 11.78
CA LEU A 128 25.69 -17.10 12.66
C LEU A 128 26.77 -18.18 12.72
N GLN A 129 28.02 -17.77 12.93
CA GLN A 129 29.17 -18.69 12.97
C GLN A 129 29.05 -19.76 14.07
N ASP A 130 28.49 -19.38 15.22
CA ASP A 130 28.40 -20.24 16.41
C ASP A 130 27.03 -20.94 16.56
N GLU A 131 26.17 -20.88 15.54
CA GLU A 131 24.82 -21.46 15.58
C GLU A 131 24.59 -22.49 14.49
N ALA A 132 24.05 -23.64 14.89
CA ALA A 132 23.75 -24.72 13.97
C ALA A 132 22.59 -24.39 13.02
N GLN A 133 21.61 -23.60 13.46
CA GLN A 133 20.41 -23.28 12.70
C GLN A 133 20.40 -21.80 12.30
N PRO A 134 19.98 -21.47 11.06
CA PRO A 134 19.80 -20.08 10.66
C PRO A 134 18.68 -19.43 11.49
N ARG A 135 18.89 -18.18 11.88
CA ARG A 135 17.87 -17.34 12.48
C ARG A 135 17.03 -16.71 11.38
N LEU A 136 15.71 -16.75 11.53
CA LEU A 136 14.76 -16.11 10.64
C LEU A 136 13.98 -15.05 11.43
N ASP A 137 13.87 -13.84 10.89
CA ASP A 137 13.12 -12.73 11.52
C ASP A 137 12.44 -11.84 10.47
N PHE A 138 11.47 -11.03 10.89
CA PHE A 138 10.91 -9.97 10.07
C PHE A 138 11.91 -8.81 9.95
N GLY A 139 12.33 -8.55 8.72
CA GLY A 139 13.15 -7.38 8.39
C GLY A 139 12.30 -6.14 8.11
N LEU A 140 11.14 -6.30 7.46
CA LEU A 140 10.26 -5.22 7.04
C LEU A 140 8.80 -5.69 6.94
N PHE A 141 7.86 -4.88 7.45
CA PHE A 141 6.42 -5.14 7.37
C PHE A 141 5.66 -3.83 7.14
N ALA A 142 5.28 -3.58 5.90
CA ALA A 142 4.60 -2.36 5.46
C ALA A 142 3.10 -2.38 5.79
N LEU A 143 2.35 -1.42 5.24
CA LEU A 143 0.90 -1.36 5.40
C LEU A 143 0.19 -2.55 4.72
N ARG A 144 -0.89 -2.99 5.37
CA ARG A 144 -1.85 -3.93 4.78
C ARG A 144 -2.51 -3.31 3.56
N LYS A 145 -3.02 -4.16 2.66
CA LYS A 145 -3.88 -3.69 1.58
C LYS A 145 -5.10 -2.99 2.18
N PHE A 146 -5.45 -1.84 1.62
CA PHE A 146 -6.72 -1.15 1.85
C PHE A 146 -7.35 -0.75 0.51
N SER A 147 -8.64 -0.46 0.53
CA SER A 147 -9.47 -0.28 -0.66
C SER A 147 -9.72 1.19 -0.95
N GLY A 148 -10.02 1.49 -2.22
CA GLY A 148 -10.84 2.65 -2.57
C GLY A 148 -12.25 2.28 -2.19
N GLY A 149 -12.91 3.12 -1.40
CA GLY A 149 -14.30 2.86 -1.03
C GLY A 149 -15.24 3.31 -2.13
N LEU A 150 -16.43 3.74 -1.70
CA LEU A 150 -17.44 4.59 -2.39
C LEU A 150 -17.11 5.03 -3.82
N GLY A 151 -17.05 4.05 -4.72
CA GLY A 151 -16.71 4.26 -6.11
C GLY A 151 -15.34 4.89 -6.37
N ASP A 152 -14.25 4.32 -5.85
CA ASP A 152 -12.87 4.84 -6.08
C ASP A 152 -11.86 3.78 -6.57
N ASP A 153 -12.31 2.52 -6.72
CA ASP A 153 -11.56 1.49 -7.46
C ASP A 153 -12.05 1.33 -8.90
N ASP A 154 -11.13 1.66 -9.81
CA ASP A 154 -11.30 1.83 -11.26
C ASP A 154 -11.90 0.62 -12.00
N ASP A 155 -11.88 -0.57 -11.38
CA ASP A 155 -12.19 -1.88 -12.01
C ASP A 155 -13.44 -2.56 -11.42
N ARG A 156 -14.24 -1.90 -10.58
CA ARG A 156 -15.36 -2.55 -9.85
C ARG A 156 -16.71 -1.86 -10.10
N GLU A 157 -17.61 -2.53 -10.82
CA GLU A 157 -18.99 -2.09 -11.06
C GLU A 157 -20.02 -2.78 -10.10
N ASP A 158 -19.67 -3.89 -9.43
CA ASP A 158 -20.68 -4.82 -8.86
C ASP A 158 -20.70 -5.02 -7.32
N ASP A 159 -19.68 -4.63 -6.54
CA ASP A 159 -19.69 -4.77 -5.07
C ASP A 159 -19.35 -3.45 -4.36
N ASN A 160 -20.35 -2.59 -4.18
CA ASN A 160 -20.26 -1.32 -3.45
C ASN A 160 -19.84 -1.48 -1.97
N GLN A 161 -19.71 -2.70 -1.45
CA GLN A 161 -19.39 -2.98 -0.04
C GLN A 161 -18.07 -3.70 0.17
N ALA A 162 -17.37 -4.11 -0.89
CA ALA A 162 -16.11 -4.86 -0.77
C ALA A 162 -15.09 -4.13 0.12
N TRP A 163 -15.06 -2.79 0.06
CA TRP A 163 -14.16 -1.95 0.83
C TRP A 163 -14.36 -2.05 2.35
N LEU A 164 -15.58 -2.32 2.83
CA LEU A 164 -15.84 -2.49 4.27
C LEU A 164 -15.13 -3.71 4.86
N ARG A 165 -14.76 -4.69 4.03
CA ARG A 165 -14.02 -5.90 4.47
C ARG A 165 -12.57 -5.61 4.88
N TYR A 166 -12.09 -4.40 4.57
CA TYR A 166 -10.76 -3.91 4.94
C TYR A 166 -10.77 -3.12 6.25
N PHE A 167 -11.94 -2.87 6.82
CA PHE A 167 -12.07 -2.28 8.13
C PHE A 167 -12.10 -3.38 9.21
N LEU A 168 -11.40 -3.15 10.31
CA LEU A 168 -11.39 -3.97 11.51
C LEU A 168 -12.68 -3.78 12.32
N GLU A 169 -13.24 -2.56 12.28
CA GLU A 169 -14.52 -2.20 12.89
C GLU A 169 -15.36 -1.35 11.94
N HIS A 170 -16.67 -1.28 12.15
CA HIS A 170 -17.53 -0.46 11.29
C HIS A 170 -17.08 1.02 11.32
N PRO A 171 -16.98 1.74 10.18
CA PRO A 171 -16.46 3.11 10.14
C PRO A 171 -17.13 4.11 11.12
N ARG A 172 -18.38 3.85 11.52
CA ARG A 172 -19.14 4.62 12.55
C ARG A 172 -18.56 4.58 13.94
N THR A 173 -17.83 3.52 14.28
CA THR A 173 -17.23 3.39 15.62
C THR A 173 -16.00 4.27 15.75
N ALA A 174 -15.50 4.83 14.64
CA ALA A 174 -14.44 5.82 14.70
C ALA A 174 -14.91 7.06 15.47
N SER A 175 -14.07 7.54 16.39
CA SER A 175 -14.25 8.83 17.05
C SER A 175 -13.71 9.96 16.20
N GLN A 176 -12.66 9.72 15.43
CA GLN A 176 -11.96 10.72 14.64
C GLN A 176 -11.46 10.14 13.32
N ILE A 177 -11.22 11.02 12.36
CA ILE A 177 -10.64 10.67 11.08
C ILE A 177 -9.45 11.59 10.81
N ILE A 178 -8.27 11.00 10.59
CA ILE A 178 -7.08 11.72 10.14
C ILE A 178 -7.06 11.66 8.62
N CYS A 179 -6.99 12.82 7.97
CA CYS A 179 -7.05 12.94 6.53
C CYS A 179 -5.72 13.44 6.01
N THR A 180 -5.03 12.66 5.18
CA THR A 180 -3.75 13.06 4.57
C THR A 180 -3.90 13.26 3.07
N LYS A 181 -3.06 14.11 2.46
CA LYS A 181 -2.98 14.17 1.00
C LYS A 181 -2.50 12.84 0.45
N LYS A 182 -3.18 12.31 -0.56
CA LYS A 182 -2.70 11.17 -1.33
C LYS A 182 -1.61 11.68 -2.27
N VAL A 183 -0.36 11.45 -1.89
CA VAL A 183 0.82 11.77 -2.70
C VAL A 183 0.84 10.84 -3.92
N ASN A 184 1.21 11.38 -5.09
CA ASN A 184 1.20 10.65 -6.36
C ASN A 184 2.62 10.22 -6.76
N GLY A 185 3.07 9.08 -6.23
CA GLY A 185 4.38 8.53 -6.54
C GLY A 185 4.37 7.00 -6.51
N GLU A 186 5.47 6.41 -6.03
CA GLU A 186 5.61 4.97 -5.84
C GLU A 186 5.78 4.63 -4.37
N ALA A 187 5.22 3.49 -3.95
CA ALA A 187 5.35 3.04 -2.57
C ALA A 187 6.81 2.64 -2.26
N CYS A 188 7.37 3.25 -1.22
CA CYS A 188 8.72 3.00 -0.75
C CYS A 188 8.71 2.70 0.76
N HIS A 189 9.55 1.76 1.18
CA HIS A 189 9.61 1.33 2.58
C HIS A 189 11.04 1.39 3.10
N LEU A 190 11.19 1.75 4.38
CA LEU A 190 12.45 1.69 5.11
C LEU A 190 12.22 1.05 6.47
N SER A 191 13.02 0.06 6.78
CA SER A 191 13.19 -0.50 8.12
C SER A 191 14.67 -0.45 8.48
N CYS A 192 14.95 -0.34 9.77
CA CYS A 192 16.29 -0.52 10.30
C CYS A 192 16.25 -1.65 11.32
N ILE A 193 17.17 -2.59 11.19
CA ILE A 193 17.27 -3.73 12.10
C ILE A 193 18.67 -3.81 12.70
N SER A 194 18.75 -4.33 13.91
CA SER A 194 20.02 -4.69 14.56
C SER A 194 20.13 -6.20 14.61
N LEU A 195 21.18 -6.75 14.02
CA LEU A 195 21.40 -8.20 14.04
C LEU A 195 22.45 -8.57 15.09
N PRO A 196 22.15 -9.51 16.00
CA PRO A 196 23.16 -10.09 16.88
C PRO A 196 24.18 -10.92 16.06
N PRO A 197 25.40 -11.13 16.58
CA PRO A 197 25.89 -10.72 17.91
C PRO A 197 26.43 -9.28 17.95
N ASP A 198 26.69 -8.68 16.79
CA ASP A 198 27.44 -7.42 16.71
C ASP A 198 26.56 -6.18 16.91
N ASN A 199 25.25 -6.36 17.02
CA ASN A 199 24.22 -5.32 17.15
C ASN A 199 24.37 -4.20 16.11
N ARG A 200 24.93 -4.54 14.94
CA ARG A 200 25.15 -3.58 13.88
C ARG A 200 23.82 -3.27 13.22
N LEU A 201 23.60 -1.99 12.92
CA LEU A 201 22.43 -1.53 12.20
C LEU A 201 22.54 -1.85 10.70
N PHE A 202 21.47 -2.40 10.15
CA PHE A 202 21.27 -2.68 8.74
C PHE A 202 19.99 -1.99 8.27
N LEU A 203 20.03 -1.44 7.06
CA LEU A 203 18.85 -0.88 6.42
C LEU A 203 18.23 -1.95 5.53
N ILE A 204 16.92 -2.13 5.63
CA ILE A 204 16.13 -2.89 4.67
C ILE A 204 15.17 -1.90 4.02
N ALA A 205 15.32 -1.70 2.72
CA ALA A 205 14.47 -0.75 2.00
C ALA A 205 14.20 -1.17 0.56
N GLY A 206 13.17 -0.58 -0.04
CA GLY A 206 12.85 -0.84 -1.43
C GLY A 206 11.42 -0.46 -1.79
N SER A 207 10.91 -1.15 -2.81
CA SER A 207 9.56 -0.97 -3.35
C SER A 207 8.57 -1.93 -2.69
N LYS A 208 7.31 -1.90 -3.12
CA LYS A 208 6.27 -2.89 -2.72
C LYS A 208 6.72 -4.36 -2.77
N ASN A 209 7.51 -4.75 -3.76
CA ASN A 209 7.71 -6.17 -4.11
C ASN A 209 9.17 -6.64 -4.07
N VAL A 210 10.12 -5.72 -3.92
CA VAL A 210 11.56 -5.97 -3.99
C VAL A 210 12.26 -5.03 -3.03
N HIS A 211 13.02 -5.60 -2.10
CA HIS A 211 13.83 -4.87 -1.13
C HIS A 211 15.30 -5.26 -1.23
N LEU A 212 16.16 -4.48 -0.57
CA LEU A 212 17.60 -4.65 -0.45
C LEU A 212 18.03 -4.51 1.01
N CYS A 213 19.13 -5.17 1.38
CA CYS A 213 19.80 -4.96 2.68
C CYS A 213 21.12 -4.21 2.44
N PHE A 214 21.32 -3.07 3.07
CA PHE A 214 22.49 -2.22 2.81
C PHE A 214 22.81 -1.28 3.98
N ARG A 215 23.96 -0.60 3.93
CA ARG A 215 24.32 0.53 4.81
C ARG A 215 24.94 1.70 4.06
N SER A 216 25.35 1.49 2.82
CA SER A 216 26.10 2.46 2.01
C SER A 216 25.74 2.34 0.53
N HIS A 217 26.11 3.36 -0.26
CA HIS A 217 25.93 3.30 -1.72
C HIS A 217 26.72 2.15 -2.35
N SER A 218 27.91 1.83 -1.82
CA SER A 218 28.70 0.68 -2.27
C SER A 218 27.99 -0.66 -2.02
N ASP A 219 27.28 -0.79 -0.90
CA ASP A 219 26.50 -2.00 -0.60
C ASP A 219 25.38 -2.21 -1.62
N ILE A 220 24.69 -1.13 -2.02
CA ILE A 220 23.63 -1.18 -3.05
C ILE A 220 24.22 -1.65 -4.38
N ALA A 221 25.40 -1.14 -4.77
CA ALA A 221 26.05 -1.51 -6.02
C ALA A 221 26.45 -3.01 -6.08
N MET A 222 26.62 -3.68 -4.94
CA MET A 222 26.97 -5.11 -4.89
C MET A 222 25.84 -6.03 -5.39
N TYR A 223 24.59 -5.55 -5.43
CA TYR A 223 23.48 -6.29 -6.03
C TYR A 223 23.54 -6.28 -7.58
N GLY A 224 24.48 -5.53 -8.16
CA GLY A 224 24.81 -5.54 -9.59
C GLY A 224 23.74 -4.90 -10.49
N ASN A 225 23.89 -5.11 -11.80
CA ASN A 225 22.95 -4.64 -12.82
C ASN A 225 21.78 -5.61 -13.04
N ASP A 226 21.42 -6.41 -12.02
CA ASP A 226 20.23 -7.23 -12.12
C ASP A 226 19.01 -6.31 -12.21
N SER A 227 18.41 -6.30 -13.41
CA SER A 227 17.27 -5.45 -13.76
C SER A 227 16.10 -5.56 -12.79
N THR A 228 16.00 -6.65 -12.02
CA THR A 228 14.98 -6.81 -10.98
C THR A 228 15.13 -5.82 -9.82
N TYR A 229 16.32 -5.22 -9.63
CA TYR A 229 16.58 -4.24 -8.59
C TYR A 229 16.57 -2.79 -9.07
N ASN A 230 16.52 -2.49 -10.37
CA ASN A 230 16.72 -1.12 -10.88
C ASN A 230 15.89 -0.06 -10.11
N TYR A 231 14.60 -0.33 -9.91
CA TYR A 231 13.73 0.57 -9.12
C TYR A 231 14.08 0.56 -7.63
N ALA A 232 14.27 -0.61 -7.03
CA ALA A 232 14.60 -0.73 -5.60
C ALA A 232 15.93 -0.04 -5.26
N SER A 233 16.97 -0.19 -6.09
CA SER A 233 18.27 0.46 -5.94
C SER A 233 18.15 1.98 -6.00
N SER A 234 17.37 2.52 -6.94
CA SER A 234 17.11 3.96 -7.02
C SER A 234 16.43 4.49 -5.74
N PHE A 235 15.50 3.72 -5.16
CA PHE A 235 14.83 4.09 -3.92
C PHE A 235 15.81 4.06 -2.74
N CYS A 236 16.65 3.03 -2.66
CA CYS A 236 17.67 2.89 -1.61
C CYS A 236 18.71 4.02 -1.67
N HIS A 237 19.15 4.42 -2.87
CA HIS A 237 20.02 5.59 -3.02
C HIS A 237 19.34 6.87 -2.54
N THR A 238 18.09 7.11 -2.93
CA THR A 238 17.33 8.29 -2.49
C THR A 238 17.19 8.32 -0.96
N ILE A 239 16.97 7.17 -0.32
CA ILE A 239 16.94 7.05 1.15
C ILE A 239 18.29 7.42 1.76
N LEU A 240 19.40 6.86 1.27
CA LEU A 240 20.72 7.18 1.82
C LEU A 240 21.08 8.65 1.65
N ASP A 241 20.78 9.24 0.49
CA ASP A 241 21.01 10.66 0.26
C ASP A 241 20.17 11.53 1.21
N THR A 242 18.91 11.15 1.42
CA THR A 242 18.01 11.85 2.37
C THR A 242 18.54 11.76 3.80
N LEU A 243 18.93 10.55 4.25
CA LEU A 243 19.51 10.35 5.58
C LEU A 243 20.83 11.12 5.75
N SER A 244 21.70 11.11 4.73
CA SER A 244 23.00 11.78 4.76
C SER A 244 22.88 13.31 4.77
N ALA A 245 21.79 13.86 4.24
CA ALA A 245 21.47 15.28 4.32
C ALA A 245 21.05 15.72 5.73
N MET A 246 20.75 14.79 6.63
CA MET A 246 20.33 15.06 8.01
C MET A 246 21.09 14.16 9.01
N PRO A 247 22.43 14.18 9.09
CA PRO A 247 23.22 13.12 9.74
C PRO A 247 22.80 12.81 11.19
N ASP A 248 22.58 13.83 12.02
CA ASP A 248 22.20 13.64 13.43
C ASP A 248 20.76 13.13 13.60
N GLN A 249 19.82 13.64 12.81
CA GLN A 249 18.41 13.22 12.82
C GLN A 249 18.22 11.88 12.10
N GLY A 250 18.99 11.63 11.05
CA GLY A 250 19.09 10.37 10.34
C GLY A 250 19.56 9.27 11.27
N SER A 251 20.64 9.50 12.04
CA SER A 251 21.07 8.55 13.07
C SER A 251 20.00 8.27 14.13
N LYS A 252 19.29 9.31 14.61
CA LYS A 252 18.17 9.15 15.54
C LYS A 252 17.00 8.36 14.91
N LEU A 253 16.67 8.61 13.66
CA LEU A 253 15.64 7.89 12.91
C LEU A 253 16.00 6.42 12.75
N LEU A 254 17.24 6.09 12.38
CA LEU A 254 17.68 4.71 12.24
C LEU A 254 17.60 3.96 13.56
N ASN A 255 18.04 4.58 14.66
CA ASN A 255 17.90 4.00 15.99
C ASN A 255 16.44 3.88 16.42
N PHE A 256 15.61 4.88 16.13
CA PHE A 256 14.17 4.83 16.39
C PHE A 256 13.52 3.63 15.68
N LEU A 257 13.79 3.44 14.39
CA LEU A 257 13.28 2.31 13.62
C LEU A 257 13.79 0.97 14.17
N SER A 258 15.07 0.88 14.54
CA SER A 258 15.64 -0.34 15.12
C SER A 258 15.05 -0.69 16.49
N LEU A 259 14.83 0.28 17.37
CA LEU A 259 14.32 0.04 18.73
C LEU A 259 12.82 -0.25 18.73
N THR A 260 12.06 0.40 17.85
CA THR A 260 10.60 0.19 17.73
C THR A 260 10.25 -0.99 16.82
N ARG A 261 11.20 -1.42 15.97
CA ARG A 261 10.99 -2.35 14.85
C ARG A 261 9.88 -1.90 13.90
N TYR A 262 9.68 -0.58 13.78
CA TYR A 262 8.74 -0.02 12.83
C TYR A 262 9.32 -0.02 11.42
N THR A 263 8.42 -0.10 10.45
CA THR A 263 8.71 0.21 9.05
C THR A 263 8.17 1.59 8.76
N ALA A 264 9.03 2.52 8.36
CA ALA A 264 8.61 3.80 7.80
C ALA A 264 8.10 3.60 6.37
N VAL A 265 6.90 4.10 6.11
CA VAL A 265 6.22 3.99 4.81
C VAL A 265 6.22 5.35 4.14
N PHE A 266 6.72 5.40 2.91
CA PHE A 266 6.90 6.59 2.10
C PHE A 266 6.18 6.45 0.76
N GLU A 267 5.87 7.59 0.18
CA GLU A 267 5.74 7.73 -1.27
C GLU A 267 7.04 8.35 -1.81
N ILE A 268 7.66 7.74 -2.81
CA ILE A 268 8.77 8.35 -3.54
C ILE A 268 8.22 9.06 -4.79
N LEU A 269 8.47 10.37 -4.85
CA LEU A 269 8.18 11.21 -5.99
C LEU A 269 9.41 11.22 -6.88
N ASN A 270 9.25 10.99 -8.19
CA ASN A 270 10.37 10.96 -9.13
C ASN A 270 9.98 11.72 -10.41
N TYR A 271 10.73 12.78 -10.72
CA TYR A 271 10.50 13.58 -11.92
C TYR A 271 10.56 12.74 -13.20
N SER A 272 11.48 11.76 -13.26
CA SER A 272 11.72 10.96 -14.47
C SER A 272 10.68 9.85 -14.66
N HIS A 273 9.79 9.63 -13.68
CA HIS A 273 8.75 8.60 -13.71
C HIS A 273 7.45 9.15 -13.11
N GLN A 274 6.91 10.20 -13.73
CA GLN A 274 5.68 10.84 -13.28
C GLN A 274 4.44 10.06 -13.70
N HIS A 275 3.45 10.04 -12.81
CA HIS A 275 2.15 9.43 -13.11
C HIS A 275 1.21 10.47 -13.72
N VAL A 276 0.53 11.28 -12.90
CA VAL A 276 -0.48 12.26 -13.36
C VAL A 276 -0.22 13.64 -12.77
N VAL A 277 0.28 13.72 -11.53
CA VAL A 277 0.60 15.00 -10.89
C VAL A 277 1.95 15.51 -11.39
N ASN A 278 2.02 16.79 -11.72
CA ASN A 278 3.24 17.43 -12.22
C ASN A 278 4.26 17.62 -11.09
N LEU A 279 5.46 17.05 -11.27
CA LEU A 279 6.59 17.11 -10.35
C LEU A 279 7.72 17.99 -10.88
N SER A 280 7.42 18.97 -11.76
CA SER A 280 8.46 19.80 -12.40
C SER A 280 9.32 20.59 -11.43
N TYR A 281 8.85 20.83 -10.21
CA TYR A 281 9.66 21.44 -9.15
C TYR A 281 10.91 20.59 -8.79
N LEU A 282 10.85 19.26 -8.98
CA LEU A 282 11.98 18.34 -8.75
C LEU A 282 13.00 18.33 -9.90
N LYS A 283 12.75 19.02 -11.01
CA LYS A 283 13.60 18.95 -12.22
C LYS A 283 15.06 19.28 -11.93
N ASN A 284 15.28 20.24 -11.03
CA ASN A 284 16.60 20.78 -10.69
C ASN A 284 17.16 20.19 -9.38
N GLU A 285 16.45 19.28 -8.73
CA GLU A 285 16.92 18.59 -7.53
C GLU A 285 18.00 17.57 -7.88
N LYS A 286 19.00 17.41 -7.01
CA LYS A 286 20.18 16.55 -7.24
C LYS A 286 19.81 15.14 -7.72
N ASN A 287 18.82 14.53 -7.08
CA ASN A 287 18.35 13.18 -7.37
C ASN A 287 17.04 13.16 -8.16
N ARG A 288 16.50 14.34 -8.49
CA ARG A 288 15.20 14.54 -9.14
C ARG A 288 14.07 13.72 -8.51
N SER A 289 14.20 13.47 -7.20
CA SER A 289 13.35 12.59 -6.42
C SER A 289 13.20 13.12 -5.00
N GLU A 290 12.04 12.88 -4.40
CA GLU A 290 11.71 13.28 -3.03
C GLU A 290 11.02 12.13 -2.30
N LEU A 291 11.39 11.90 -1.03
CA LEU A 291 10.67 10.97 -0.14
C LEU A 291 9.64 11.73 0.68
N LYS A 292 8.36 11.32 0.57
CA LYS A 292 7.28 11.82 1.42
C LYS A 292 6.86 10.74 2.41
N PHE A 293 7.15 10.94 3.69
CA PHE A 293 6.70 10.05 4.74
C PHE A 293 5.17 10.12 4.89
N ILE A 294 4.56 8.94 5.06
CA ILE A 294 3.12 8.76 5.21
C ILE A 294 2.76 8.30 6.62
N THR A 295 3.34 7.19 7.08
CA THR A 295 3.04 6.60 8.39
C THR A 295 4.08 5.52 8.76
N PHE A 296 3.97 5.00 9.98
CA PHE A 296 4.69 3.81 10.44
C PHE A 296 3.79 2.56 10.37
N ALA A 297 4.37 1.45 9.96
CA ALA A 297 3.77 0.12 10.02
C ALA A 297 4.58 -0.78 10.99
N GLN A 298 3.94 -1.84 11.49
CA GLN A 298 4.55 -2.76 12.44
C GLN A 298 4.19 -4.21 12.14
N VAL A 299 5.11 -5.10 12.50
CA VAL A 299 4.87 -6.54 12.53
C VAL A 299 3.82 -6.83 13.64
N PRO A 300 2.83 -7.70 13.38
CA PRO A 300 1.94 -8.19 14.42
C PRO A 300 2.71 -8.90 15.54
N HIS A 301 2.34 -8.64 16.79
CA HIS A 301 2.90 -9.38 17.93
C HIS A 301 2.62 -10.88 17.87
N ASP A 302 1.45 -11.24 17.32
CA ASP A 302 0.98 -12.62 17.17
C ASP A 302 0.11 -12.72 15.91
N PHE A 303 0.48 -13.59 14.98
CA PHE A 303 -0.25 -13.81 13.75
C PHE A 303 -1.50 -14.68 13.93
N GLU A 304 -1.66 -15.31 15.10
CA GLU A 304 -2.88 -16.04 15.46
C GLU A 304 -3.93 -15.14 16.12
N GLN A 305 -3.55 -13.95 16.58
CA GLN A 305 -4.50 -12.97 17.11
C GLN A 305 -5.10 -12.12 16.00
N ALA A 306 -6.35 -11.71 16.20
CA ALA A 306 -7.01 -10.77 15.32
C ALA A 306 -6.27 -9.43 15.30
N VAL A 307 -6.12 -8.86 14.11
CA VAL A 307 -5.52 -7.53 13.95
C VAL A 307 -6.44 -6.49 14.59
N THR A 308 -5.89 -5.69 15.51
CA THR A 308 -6.62 -4.62 16.21
C THR A 308 -6.24 -3.21 15.73
N ASN A 309 -5.17 -3.08 14.94
CA ASN A 309 -4.70 -1.80 14.42
C ASN A 309 -4.05 -1.98 13.03
N LEU A 310 -4.37 -1.10 12.08
CA LEU A 310 -3.85 -1.14 10.71
C LEU A 310 -2.55 -0.36 10.52
N CYS A 311 -2.21 0.54 11.44
CA CYS A 311 -0.94 1.28 11.47
C CYS A 311 -0.19 1.01 12.78
N ALA A 312 1.10 1.34 12.84
CA ALA A 312 1.85 1.24 14.11
C ALA A 312 1.42 2.32 15.11
N LEU A 313 1.14 3.51 14.57
CA LEU A 313 0.64 4.68 15.30
C LEU A 313 -0.47 5.34 14.47
N PRO A 314 -1.35 6.12 15.13
CA PRO A 314 -2.09 7.19 14.46
C PRO A 314 -1.20 8.00 13.50
N PRO A 315 -1.66 8.30 12.27
CA PRO A 315 -0.84 9.02 11.31
C PRO A 315 -0.43 10.42 11.77
N ASP A 316 -1.27 11.13 12.51
CA ASP A 316 -0.94 12.42 13.11
C ASP A 316 0.28 12.30 14.03
N TYR A 317 0.30 11.29 14.90
CA TYR A 317 1.47 11.04 15.77
C TYR A 317 2.70 10.66 14.94
N GLY A 318 2.54 9.75 13.98
CA GLY A 318 3.63 9.31 13.11
C GLY A 318 4.25 10.45 12.30
N ILE A 319 3.41 11.35 11.76
CA ILE A 319 3.84 12.51 10.98
C ILE A 319 4.59 13.51 11.85
N GLU A 320 4.12 13.83 13.06
CA GLU A 320 4.85 14.75 13.95
C GLU A 320 6.19 14.17 14.44
N ILE A 321 6.25 12.87 14.71
CA ILE A 321 7.52 12.17 14.98
C ILE A 321 8.45 12.30 13.77
N ALA A 322 7.97 12.00 12.56
CA ALA A 322 8.76 12.09 11.35
C ALA A 322 9.28 13.52 11.07
N ARG A 323 8.43 14.55 11.30
CA ARG A 323 8.82 15.98 11.20
C ARG A 323 9.92 16.34 12.20
N SER A 324 9.80 15.90 13.46
CA SER A 324 10.84 16.12 14.48
C SER A 324 12.17 15.46 14.13
N LEU A 325 12.13 14.40 13.31
CA LEU A 325 13.29 13.70 12.75
C LEU A 325 13.66 14.22 11.34
N HIS A 326 13.17 15.40 10.95
CA HIS A 326 13.46 16.10 9.70
C HIS A 326 13.07 15.36 8.41
N LEU A 327 12.18 14.37 8.49
CA LEU A 327 11.61 13.77 7.30
C LEU A 327 10.61 14.73 6.64
N SER A 328 10.65 14.81 5.31
CA SER A 328 9.58 15.42 4.53
C SER A 328 8.32 14.57 4.68
N THR A 329 7.20 15.18 5.03
CA THR A 329 5.93 14.51 5.36
C THR A 329 4.80 15.01 4.46
N THR A 330 3.72 14.24 4.41
CA THR A 330 2.42 14.76 3.96
C THR A 330 1.77 15.59 5.07
N ASP A 331 0.96 16.58 4.70
CA ASP A 331 0.12 17.30 5.65
C ASP A 331 -1.11 16.48 6.02
N TYR A 332 -1.70 16.80 7.17
CA TYR A 332 -2.91 16.16 7.66
C TYR A 332 -3.90 17.15 8.27
N ASP A 333 -5.17 16.82 8.10
CA ASP A 333 -6.30 17.41 8.79
C ASP A 333 -6.92 16.39 9.74
N ILE A 334 -7.60 16.86 10.78
CA ILE A 334 -8.40 16.03 11.69
C ILE A 334 -9.85 16.45 11.56
N ILE A 335 -10.72 15.50 11.23
CA ILE A 335 -12.17 15.74 11.19
C ILE A 335 -12.87 14.82 12.19
N GLU A 336 -13.96 15.32 12.76
CA GLU A 336 -14.85 14.51 13.59
C GLU A 336 -15.63 13.52 12.72
N ASN A 337 -15.89 12.33 13.26
CA ASN A 337 -16.67 11.32 12.57
C ASN A 337 -18.18 11.58 12.64
N GLN A 338 -18.61 12.76 12.18
CA GLN A 338 -20.03 13.09 12.00
C GLN A 338 -20.39 13.05 10.51
N SER A 339 -21.63 12.64 10.21
CA SER A 339 -22.13 12.42 8.84
C SER A 339 -21.87 13.55 7.88
N HIS A 340 -22.37 14.73 8.22
CA HIS A 340 -22.29 15.89 7.38
C HIS A 340 -20.83 16.35 7.16
N PHE A 341 -19.97 16.30 8.19
CA PHE A 341 -18.55 16.66 8.04
C PHE A 341 -17.81 15.69 7.12
N LEU A 342 -18.01 14.38 7.29
CA LEU A 342 -17.37 13.37 6.44
C LEU A 342 -17.83 13.49 4.97
N ASN A 343 -19.14 13.61 4.73
CA ASN A 343 -19.69 13.75 3.38
C ASN A 343 -19.19 15.04 2.71
N ALA A 344 -19.20 16.17 3.45
CA ALA A 344 -18.67 17.44 2.95
C ALA A 344 -17.17 17.33 2.62
N TYR A 345 -16.40 16.67 3.48
CA TYR A 345 -14.96 16.48 3.25
C TYR A 345 -14.69 15.59 2.03
N LEU A 346 -15.38 14.46 1.88
CA LEU A 346 -15.24 13.56 0.73
C LEU A 346 -15.68 14.21 -0.58
N THR A 347 -16.77 14.98 -0.53
CA THR A 347 -17.20 15.84 -1.65
C THR A 347 -16.09 16.84 -1.97
N SER A 348 -15.53 17.53 -0.98
CA SER A 348 -14.44 18.49 -1.22
C SER A 348 -13.25 17.86 -1.93
N ILE A 349 -12.87 16.63 -1.57
CA ILE A 349 -11.75 15.90 -2.21
C ILE A 349 -12.04 15.66 -3.69
N LYS A 350 -13.25 15.19 -4.01
CA LYS A 350 -13.66 14.83 -5.38
C LYS A 350 -13.42 15.97 -6.39
N TYR A 351 -13.65 17.22 -5.95
CA TYR A 351 -13.54 18.43 -6.79
C TYR A 351 -12.19 19.16 -6.68
N ARG A 352 -11.22 18.66 -5.92
CA ARG A 352 -9.87 19.24 -5.92
C ARG A 352 -9.21 19.06 -7.28
N HIS A 353 -8.37 20.01 -7.65
CA HIS A 353 -7.59 20.02 -8.89
C HIS A 353 -6.09 19.79 -8.57
N GLU A 354 -5.32 19.34 -9.57
CA GLU A 354 -3.86 19.14 -9.47
C GLU A 354 -3.38 18.24 -8.31
N CYS A 355 -4.22 17.34 -7.84
CA CYS A 355 -3.83 16.35 -6.84
C CYS A 355 -4.54 15.01 -7.07
N GLU A 356 -3.93 13.93 -6.57
CA GLU A 356 -4.52 12.61 -6.71
C GLU A 356 -5.74 12.45 -5.80
N GLY A 357 -5.71 12.98 -4.58
CA GLY A 357 -6.83 12.91 -3.64
C GLY A 357 -6.39 12.89 -2.19
N SER A 358 -7.04 12.06 -1.36
CA SER A 358 -6.73 11.92 0.07
C SER A 358 -6.82 10.48 0.56
N VAL A 359 -6.10 10.20 1.64
CA VAL A 359 -6.23 8.96 2.43
C VAL A 359 -6.80 9.32 3.79
N LEU A 360 -7.89 8.68 4.17
CA LEU A 360 -8.61 8.89 5.42
C LEU A 360 -8.34 7.69 6.33
N TYR A 361 -7.89 7.95 7.55
CA TYR A 361 -7.59 6.96 8.57
C TYR A 361 -8.63 7.09 9.68
N PHE A 362 -9.41 6.04 9.89
CA PHE A 362 -10.50 6.00 10.86
C PHE A 362 -9.98 5.48 12.19
N LEU A 363 -10.08 6.28 13.24
CA LEU A 363 -9.55 5.96 14.57
C LEU A 363 -10.70 5.73 15.55
N ASN A 364 -10.65 4.62 16.29
CA ASN A 364 -11.55 4.38 17.42
C ASN A 364 -11.14 5.19 18.66
N LYS A 365 -11.89 5.06 19.76
CA LYS A 365 -11.64 5.78 21.02
C LYS A 365 -10.31 5.44 21.70
N ASN A 366 -9.66 4.35 21.29
CA ASN A 366 -8.37 3.90 21.81
C ASN A 366 -7.21 4.29 20.88
N ASP A 367 -7.42 5.24 19.96
CA ASP A 367 -6.44 5.66 18.95
C ASP A 367 -5.97 4.52 18.03
N GLN A 368 -6.75 3.45 17.87
CA GLN A 368 -6.43 2.39 16.94
C GLN A 368 -6.99 2.73 15.56
N VAL A 369 -6.17 2.58 14.52
CA VAL A 369 -6.60 2.76 13.13
C VAL A 369 -7.39 1.52 12.72
N ILE A 370 -8.71 1.65 12.71
CA ILE A 370 -9.66 0.57 12.41
C ILE A 370 -9.96 0.45 10.91
N GLY A 371 -9.60 1.45 10.11
CA GLY A 371 -9.84 1.43 8.67
C GLY A 371 -9.10 2.53 7.93
N LEU A 372 -8.80 2.26 6.66
CA LEU A 372 -8.22 3.22 5.74
C LEU A 372 -9.12 3.31 4.50
N LEU A 373 -9.32 4.53 4.01
CA LEU A 373 -10.09 4.82 2.81
C LEU A 373 -9.29 5.79 1.93
N LYS A 374 -9.03 5.41 0.68
CA LYS A 374 -8.59 6.39 -0.33
C LYS A 374 -9.81 6.96 -1.06
N LYS A 375 -9.76 8.27 -1.36
CA LYS A 375 -10.68 8.98 -2.23
C LYS A 375 -9.86 9.79 -3.22
N LYS A 376 -10.00 9.53 -4.51
CA LYS A 376 -9.32 10.28 -5.58
C LYS A 376 -10.17 11.44 -6.07
N THR A 377 -9.51 12.41 -6.71
CA THR A 377 -10.18 13.49 -7.43
C THR A 377 -10.73 13.00 -8.77
N ILE A 378 -11.81 13.61 -9.26
CA ILE A 378 -12.30 13.34 -10.63
C ILE A 378 -11.20 13.64 -11.66
N TRP A 379 -10.54 14.79 -11.48
CA TRP A 379 -9.45 15.26 -12.33
C TRP A 379 -8.39 14.17 -12.51
N TYR A 380 -7.91 13.59 -11.41
CA TYR A 380 -6.88 12.56 -11.45
C TYR A 380 -7.36 11.29 -12.18
N VAL A 381 -8.57 10.82 -11.88
CA VAL A 381 -9.08 9.58 -12.47
C VAL A 381 -9.29 9.72 -13.99
N ILE A 382 -9.80 10.87 -14.44
CA ILE A 382 -9.97 11.14 -15.87
C ILE A 382 -8.63 11.19 -16.59
N LEU A 383 -7.67 11.96 -16.07
CA LEU A 383 -6.34 12.06 -16.67
C LEU A 383 -5.61 10.72 -16.72
N ARG A 384 -5.70 9.92 -15.65
CA ARG A 384 -5.19 8.55 -15.63
C ARG A 384 -5.81 7.69 -16.73
N ALA A 385 -7.14 7.76 -16.89
CA ALA A 385 -7.84 7.00 -17.91
C ALA A 385 -7.41 7.40 -19.33
N ILE A 386 -7.27 8.70 -19.60
CA ILE A 386 -6.78 9.22 -20.90
C ILE A 386 -5.37 8.69 -21.16
N ARG A 387 -4.44 8.82 -20.19
CA ARG A 387 -3.07 8.30 -20.29
C ARG A 387 -3.03 6.80 -20.62
N GLU A 388 -3.83 6.01 -19.92
CA GLU A 388 -3.89 4.55 -20.11
C GLU A 388 -4.41 4.15 -21.50
N LYS A 389 -5.23 4.98 -22.16
CA LYS A 389 -5.66 4.77 -23.56
C LYS A 389 -4.67 5.31 -24.58
N ALA A 390 -4.01 6.43 -24.29
CA ALA A 390 -2.99 7.03 -25.15
C ALA A 390 -1.75 6.13 -25.30
N ARG A 391 -1.30 5.46 -24.21
CA ARG A 391 -0.06 4.68 -24.23
C ARG A 391 -0.08 3.50 -25.23
N PRO A 392 -1.11 2.65 -25.31
CA PRO A 392 -1.21 1.61 -26.34
C PRO A 392 -1.29 2.17 -27.76
N MET A 393 -1.98 3.31 -27.96
CA MET A 393 -2.07 3.97 -29.27
C MET A 393 -0.68 4.35 -29.79
N LEU A 394 0.14 4.98 -28.96
CA LEU A 394 1.53 5.33 -29.32
C LEU A 394 2.42 4.09 -29.48
N GLY A 395 2.19 3.03 -28.70
CA GLY A 395 2.90 1.76 -28.86
C GLY A 395 2.63 1.05 -30.18
N GLU A 396 1.43 1.20 -30.75
CA GLU A 396 1.08 0.70 -32.07
C GLU A 396 1.77 1.51 -33.18
N TRP A 397 1.86 2.84 -33.01
CA TRP A 397 2.62 3.71 -33.90
C TRP A 397 4.10 3.34 -33.95
N GLU A 398 4.75 3.15 -32.80
CA GLU A 398 6.17 2.79 -32.73
C GLU A 398 6.49 1.45 -33.42
N LYS A 399 5.57 0.48 -33.35
CA LYS A 399 5.77 -0.86 -33.93
C LYS A 399 5.42 -0.90 -35.42
N ASN A 400 4.26 -0.36 -35.78
CA ASN A 400 3.63 -0.60 -37.07
C ASN A 400 3.39 0.67 -37.89
N HIS A 401 3.76 1.85 -37.36
CA HIS A 401 3.48 3.16 -37.97
C HIS A 401 1.99 3.35 -38.30
N LYS A 402 1.12 2.82 -37.43
CA LYS A 402 -0.34 2.90 -37.55
C LYS A 402 -0.93 3.52 -36.28
N ILE A 403 -1.83 4.49 -36.47
CA ILE A 403 -2.63 5.08 -35.39
C ILE A 403 -4.10 4.96 -35.77
N ASP A 404 -4.86 4.19 -34.99
CA ASP A 404 -6.31 4.16 -35.05
C ASP A 404 -6.89 5.16 -34.04
N LEU A 405 -6.86 6.43 -34.44
CA LEU A 405 -7.36 7.54 -33.63
C LEU A 405 -8.86 7.42 -33.34
N PRO A 406 -9.74 7.13 -34.32
CA PRO A 406 -11.17 6.97 -34.07
C PRO A 406 -11.49 5.88 -33.03
N GLU A 407 -10.85 4.72 -33.09
CA GLU A 407 -11.09 3.66 -32.11
C GLU A 407 -10.53 4.03 -30.73
N THR A 408 -9.39 4.73 -30.66
CA THR A 408 -8.82 5.19 -29.38
C THR A 408 -9.72 6.24 -28.72
N MET A 409 -10.24 7.20 -29.49
CA MET A 409 -11.22 8.18 -29.01
C MET A 409 -12.47 7.47 -28.49
N LYS A 410 -13.03 6.53 -29.26
CA LYS A 410 -14.22 5.75 -28.86
C LYS A 410 -14.00 4.96 -27.57
N LYS A 411 -12.84 4.30 -27.41
CA LYS A 411 -12.45 3.61 -26.16
C LYS A 411 -12.32 4.58 -24.99
N THR A 412 -11.79 5.77 -25.23
CA THR A 412 -11.63 6.81 -24.21
C THR A 412 -13.00 7.35 -23.79
N SER A 413 -13.86 7.77 -24.70
CA SER A 413 -15.23 8.23 -24.41
C SER A 413 -16.04 7.19 -23.63
N ARG A 414 -15.99 5.90 -24.04
CA ARG A 414 -16.65 4.81 -23.30
C ARG A 414 -16.16 4.72 -21.86
N ARG A 415 -14.85 4.86 -21.64
CA ARG A 415 -14.28 4.85 -20.29
C ARG A 415 -14.72 6.08 -19.49
N LEU A 416 -14.75 7.27 -20.09
CA LEU A 416 -15.23 8.48 -19.42
C LEU A 416 -16.71 8.39 -19.03
N VAL A 417 -17.56 7.81 -19.87
CA VAL A 417 -18.98 7.52 -19.53
C VAL A 417 -19.08 6.58 -18.33
N ALA A 418 -18.25 5.53 -18.27
CA ALA A 418 -18.22 4.62 -17.12
C ALA A 418 -17.78 5.36 -15.85
N ILE A 419 -16.73 6.19 -15.95
CA ILE A 419 -16.24 7.01 -14.83
C ILE A 419 -17.32 8.02 -14.37
N GLN A 420 -18.06 8.63 -15.29
CA GLN A 420 -19.16 9.57 -14.98
C GLN A 420 -20.26 8.89 -14.18
N LYS A 421 -20.73 7.72 -14.62
CA LYS A 421 -21.77 6.95 -13.91
C LYS A 421 -21.34 6.60 -12.48
N TRP A 422 -20.05 6.30 -12.35
CA TRP A 422 -19.44 5.83 -11.12
C TRP A 422 -19.14 6.95 -10.12
N LEU A 423 -18.56 8.07 -10.56
CA LEU A 423 -18.25 9.22 -9.71
C LEU A 423 -19.43 10.18 -9.57
N GLY A 424 -20.42 10.11 -10.44
CA GLY A 424 -21.60 10.97 -10.42
C GLY A 424 -21.26 12.45 -10.64
N PHE A 425 -20.70 12.79 -11.80
CA PHE A 425 -20.58 14.18 -12.26
C PHE A 425 -21.48 14.42 -13.49
N SER A 426 -21.75 15.69 -13.79
CA SER A 426 -22.78 16.06 -14.76
C SER A 426 -22.42 15.68 -16.21
N SER A 427 -23.44 15.62 -17.07
CA SER A 427 -23.26 15.38 -18.52
C SER A 427 -22.40 16.45 -19.17
N GLU A 428 -22.55 17.69 -18.71
CA GLU A 428 -21.83 18.85 -19.26
C GLU A 428 -20.32 18.71 -19.01
N ILE A 429 -19.94 18.25 -17.81
CA ILE A 429 -18.53 17.95 -17.48
C ILE A 429 -18.01 16.80 -18.33
N LEU A 430 -18.81 15.74 -18.51
CA LEU A 430 -18.42 14.61 -19.35
C LEU A 430 -18.14 15.05 -20.79
N ASP A 431 -18.99 15.92 -21.34
CA ASP A 431 -18.84 16.43 -22.70
C ASP A 431 -17.56 17.27 -22.83
N GLN A 432 -17.29 18.16 -21.87
CA GLN A 432 -16.05 18.94 -21.81
C GLN A 432 -14.80 18.06 -21.77
N TRP A 433 -14.77 17.06 -20.89
CA TRP A 433 -13.66 16.11 -20.81
C TRP A 433 -13.52 15.24 -22.06
N THR A 434 -14.63 14.86 -22.69
CA THR A 434 -14.62 14.06 -23.92
C THR A 434 -14.04 14.84 -25.10
N ILE A 435 -14.42 16.12 -25.23
CA ILE A 435 -13.86 17.03 -26.23
C ILE A 435 -12.36 17.20 -25.98
N LEU A 436 -11.97 17.57 -24.75
CA LEU A 436 -10.57 17.80 -24.40
C LEU A 436 -9.69 16.56 -24.62
N ALA A 437 -10.19 15.37 -24.25
CA ALA A 437 -9.49 14.11 -24.48
C ALA A 437 -9.31 13.82 -25.98
N GLY A 438 -10.34 14.10 -26.81
CA GLY A 438 -10.25 13.95 -28.26
C GLY A 438 -9.20 14.87 -28.88
N GLU A 439 -9.17 16.13 -28.46
CA GLU A 439 -8.17 17.12 -28.89
C GLU A 439 -6.76 16.70 -28.49
N PHE A 440 -6.57 16.25 -27.25
CA PHE A 440 -5.28 15.75 -26.78
C PHE A 440 -4.80 14.52 -27.58
N LEU A 441 -5.68 13.54 -27.83
CA LEU A 441 -5.33 12.35 -28.62
C LEU A 441 -4.97 12.71 -30.07
N THR A 442 -5.64 13.72 -30.64
CA THR A 442 -5.31 14.25 -31.98
C THR A 442 -3.94 14.90 -31.97
N TRP A 443 -3.69 15.78 -31.00
CA TRP A 443 -2.40 16.45 -30.81
C TRP A 443 -1.25 15.46 -30.62
N LEU A 444 -1.45 14.41 -29.80
CA LEU A 444 -0.49 13.32 -29.63
C LEU A 444 -0.22 12.57 -30.93
N SER A 445 -1.27 12.26 -31.71
CA SER A 445 -1.15 11.55 -32.99
C SER A 445 -0.32 12.34 -34.00
N GLU A 446 -0.53 13.65 -34.10
CA GLU A 446 0.27 14.52 -34.96
C GLU A 446 1.71 14.65 -34.48
N GLY A 447 1.94 14.81 -33.18
CA GLY A 447 3.28 14.85 -32.59
C GLY A 447 4.06 13.55 -32.81
N ALA A 448 3.39 12.40 -32.69
CA ALA A 448 3.98 11.09 -32.97
C ALA A 448 4.38 10.94 -34.44
N LYS A 449 3.52 11.38 -35.38
CA LYS A 449 3.83 11.40 -36.82
C LYS A 449 5.02 12.29 -37.16
N LYS A 450 5.18 13.40 -36.45
CA LYS A 450 6.33 14.33 -36.55
C LYS A 450 7.56 13.86 -35.77
N LYS A 451 7.48 12.73 -35.05
CA LYS A 451 8.52 12.22 -34.13
C LYS A 451 8.91 13.22 -33.03
N SER A 452 8.02 14.14 -32.68
CA SER A 452 8.22 15.10 -31.58
C SER A 452 7.64 14.62 -30.25
N ILE A 453 6.89 13.52 -30.26
CA ILE A 453 6.31 12.88 -29.07
C ILE A 453 6.51 11.37 -29.20
N LEU A 454 7.06 10.75 -28.16
CA LEU A 454 7.32 9.32 -28.04
C LEU A 454 6.36 8.68 -27.04
N ARG A 455 6.25 7.35 -27.07
CA ARG A 455 5.44 6.63 -26.08
C ARG A 455 5.96 6.83 -24.66
N ASN A 456 7.28 6.90 -24.49
CA ASN A 456 7.89 7.08 -23.17
C ASN A 456 7.55 8.45 -22.57
N ASP A 457 7.35 9.48 -23.39
CA ASP A 457 6.92 10.79 -22.91
C ASP A 457 5.54 10.70 -22.22
N VAL A 458 4.61 9.89 -22.76
CA VAL A 458 3.31 9.60 -22.11
C VAL A 458 3.44 8.63 -20.92
N ALA A 459 4.46 7.79 -20.91
CA ALA A 459 4.70 6.86 -19.80
C ALA A 459 5.31 7.57 -18.58
N ASP A 460 6.26 8.47 -18.79
CA ASP A 460 7.16 8.96 -17.75
C ASP A 460 7.03 10.49 -17.52
N GLU A 461 6.53 11.24 -18.50
CA GLU A 461 6.41 12.71 -18.47
C GLU A 461 4.98 13.20 -18.80
N TYR A 462 3.97 12.34 -18.59
CA TYR A 462 2.57 12.64 -18.93
C TYR A 462 2.07 14.02 -18.46
N PRO A 463 2.23 14.44 -17.18
CA PRO A 463 1.80 15.78 -16.76
C PRO A 463 2.48 16.94 -17.50
N ILE A 464 3.74 16.77 -17.91
CA ILE A 464 4.47 17.78 -18.67
C ILE A 464 3.88 17.90 -20.07
N LEU A 465 3.65 16.76 -20.73
CA LEU A 465 2.98 16.72 -22.03
C LEU A 465 1.56 17.29 -21.97
N TRP A 466 0.80 16.94 -20.95
CA TRP A 466 -0.55 17.44 -20.74
C TRP A 466 -0.55 18.97 -20.58
N SER A 467 0.33 19.50 -19.71
CA SER A 467 0.49 20.94 -19.52
C SER A 467 0.90 21.65 -20.81
N LYS A 468 1.80 21.04 -21.60
CA LYS A 468 2.24 21.56 -22.89
C LYS A 468 1.07 21.64 -23.89
N PHE A 469 0.28 20.57 -23.98
CA PHE A 469 -0.93 20.55 -24.81
C PHE A 469 -1.89 21.68 -24.42
N LEU A 470 -2.25 21.79 -23.14
CA LEU A 470 -3.17 22.84 -22.68
C LEU A 470 -2.70 24.24 -23.06
N ASN A 471 -1.39 24.50 -22.90
CA ASN A 471 -0.80 25.80 -23.27
C ASN A 471 -0.79 26.04 -24.79
N GLU A 472 -0.43 25.04 -25.59
CA GLU A 472 -0.35 25.17 -27.05
C GLU A 472 -1.73 25.33 -27.72
N THR A 473 -2.77 24.72 -27.14
CA THR A 473 -4.14 24.78 -27.69
C THR A 473 -5.03 25.78 -26.95
N ASN A 474 -4.50 26.50 -25.96
CA ASN A 474 -5.24 27.43 -25.10
C ASN A 474 -6.48 26.79 -24.44
N ASN A 475 -6.32 25.53 -24.02
CA ASN A 475 -7.34 24.77 -23.30
C ASN A 475 -7.15 24.84 -21.78
N LYS A 476 -8.18 24.42 -21.05
CA LYS A 476 -8.16 24.27 -19.59
C LYS A 476 -8.76 22.92 -19.19
N ASP A 477 -8.43 22.46 -18.00
CA ASP A 477 -8.91 21.20 -17.42
C ASP A 477 -9.47 21.37 -15.99
N ASP A 478 -9.72 22.61 -15.58
CA ASP A 478 -10.24 23.02 -14.27
C ASP A 478 -11.77 23.03 -14.22
N PHE A 479 -12.44 22.22 -15.04
CA PHE A 479 -13.91 22.17 -15.15
C PHE A 479 -14.63 21.94 -13.81
N MET A 480 -13.94 21.33 -12.85
CA MET A 480 -14.48 20.94 -11.55
C MET A 480 -14.43 22.05 -10.49
N THR A 481 -13.54 23.05 -10.60
CA THR A 481 -13.32 24.04 -9.52
C THR A 481 -14.49 24.99 -9.32
N ASN A 482 -15.33 25.17 -10.34
CA ASN A 482 -16.50 26.04 -10.28
C ASN A 482 -17.79 25.32 -9.84
N MET A 483 -17.71 24.02 -9.53
CA MET A 483 -18.86 23.25 -9.05
C MET A 483 -18.84 23.09 -7.53
N VAL A 484 -19.66 23.88 -6.85
CA VAL A 484 -20.22 23.50 -5.55
C VAL A 484 -21.60 22.97 -5.84
N ASP A 485 -21.69 21.76 -6.36
CA ASP A 485 -22.99 21.15 -6.59
C ASP A 485 -23.59 20.79 -5.22
N ASN A 486 -24.74 21.38 -4.88
CA ASN A 486 -25.44 21.14 -3.61
C ASN A 486 -26.01 19.72 -3.49
N ASN A 487 -25.85 18.90 -4.54
CA ASN A 487 -26.05 17.46 -4.47
C ASN A 487 -24.86 16.83 -3.73
N ALA A 488 -24.77 17.15 -2.43
CA ALA A 488 -23.94 16.43 -1.48
C ALA A 488 -24.16 14.93 -1.71
N GLU A 489 -23.07 14.14 -1.71
CA GLU A 489 -23.16 12.68 -1.77
C GLU A 489 -24.36 12.20 -0.92
N GLU A 490 -25.18 11.30 -1.47
CA GLU A 490 -26.18 10.60 -0.67
C GLU A 490 -25.52 10.18 0.63
N ASP A 491 -26.11 10.55 1.76
CA ASP A 491 -25.46 10.45 3.07
C ASP A 491 -24.76 9.09 3.17
N ILE A 492 -23.42 9.08 3.27
CA ILE A 492 -22.64 7.84 3.35
C ILE A 492 -23.18 6.95 4.46
N TRP A 493 -23.76 7.56 5.50
CA TRP A 493 -24.43 6.82 6.54
C TRP A 493 -25.81 6.30 6.15
N LYS A 494 -26.59 6.98 5.31
CA LYS A 494 -27.78 6.37 4.71
C LYS A 494 -27.40 5.13 3.91
N GLN A 495 -26.37 5.23 3.06
CA GLN A 495 -25.82 4.07 2.34
C GLN A 495 -25.40 2.97 3.34
N LEU A 496 -24.64 3.29 4.39
CA LEU A 496 -24.22 2.31 5.40
C LEU A 496 -25.37 1.78 6.30
N ASN A 497 -26.48 2.50 6.45
CA ASN A 497 -27.65 2.10 7.23
C ASN A 497 -28.51 1.08 6.49
N GLU A 498 -28.81 1.35 5.21
CA GLU A 498 -29.58 0.46 4.34
C GLU A 498 -28.90 -0.92 4.23
N LEU A 499 -27.57 -0.94 4.36
CA LEU A 499 -26.75 -2.15 4.36
C LEU A 499 -26.85 -3.01 5.63
N LYS A 500 -27.11 -2.43 6.81
CA LYS A 500 -27.35 -3.21 8.03
C LYS A 500 -28.70 -3.94 7.97
N ILE A 501 -29.70 -3.30 7.37
CA ILE A 501 -31.06 -3.82 7.25
C ILE A 501 -31.08 -5.03 6.30
N SER A 502 -30.39 -4.96 5.15
CA SER A 502 -30.34 -6.06 4.18
C SER A 502 -29.63 -7.32 4.71
N LYS A 503 -28.53 -7.17 5.48
CA LYS A 503 -27.85 -8.31 6.12
C LYS A 503 -28.72 -8.99 7.19
N HIS A 504 -29.52 -8.24 7.95
CA HIS A 504 -30.45 -8.82 8.92
C HIS A 504 -31.64 -9.53 8.26
N GLN A 505 -32.17 -8.99 7.16
CA GLN A 505 -33.23 -9.64 6.39
C GLN A 505 -32.75 -10.95 5.76
N ASN A 506 -31.56 -10.97 5.13
CA ASN A 506 -30.99 -12.20 4.56
C ASN A 506 -30.66 -13.29 5.61
N LYS A 507 -30.18 -12.89 6.80
CA LYS A 507 -29.92 -13.83 7.91
C LYS A 507 -31.22 -14.40 8.49
N ASN A 508 -32.31 -13.62 8.50
CA ASN A 508 -33.63 -14.07 8.95
C ASN A 508 -34.33 -14.94 7.89
N GLU A 509 -34.19 -14.66 6.60
CA GLU A 509 -34.71 -15.52 5.54
C GLU A 509 -34.00 -16.88 5.48
N ASN A 510 -32.67 -16.91 5.66
CA ASN A 510 -31.93 -18.18 5.72
C ASN A 510 -32.25 -18.98 6.99
N ARG A 511 -32.52 -18.32 8.12
CA ARG A 511 -33.06 -18.99 9.32
C ARG A 511 -34.49 -19.50 9.11
N GLY A 512 -35.34 -18.76 8.40
CA GLY A 512 -36.70 -19.17 8.04
C GLY A 512 -36.73 -20.37 7.07
N LYS A 513 -35.78 -20.44 6.12
CA LYS A 513 -35.64 -21.59 5.20
C LYS A 513 -35.12 -22.84 5.93
N HIS A 514 -34.19 -22.71 6.88
CA HIS A 514 -33.78 -23.83 7.73
C HIS A 514 -34.88 -24.30 8.69
N ALA A 515 -35.65 -23.37 9.26
CA ALA A 515 -36.80 -23.72 10.12
C ALA A 515 -37.93 -24.40 9.34
N ARG A 516 -38.18 -24.01 8.07
CA ARG A 516 -39.15 -24.68 7.19
C ARG A 516 -38.69 -26.06 6.74
N LYS A 517 -37.39 -26.27 6.49
CA LYS A 517 -36.84 -27.60 6.17
C LYS A 517 -36.98 -28.59 7.34
N ASN A 518 -36.80 -28.14 8.59
CA ASN A 518 -36.96 -28.99 9.76
C ASN A 518 -38.42 -29.27 10.16
N LYS A 519 -39.38 -28.51 9.62
CA LYS A 519 -40.82 -28.74 9.86
C LYS A 519 -41.46 -29.66 8.81
N GLN A 520 -40.71 -30.03 7.76
CA GLN A 520 -41.17 -30.90 6.67
C GLN A 520 -40.65 -32.34 6.81
N THR A 521 -39.83 -32.62 7.83
CA THR A 521 -39.26 -33.96 8.11
C THR A 521 -39.82 -34.63 9.37
N THR A 522 -40.87 -34.08 9.99
CA THR A 522 -41.51 -34.68 11.18
C THR A 522 -42.86 -35.36 10.91
N ASP A 523 -43.35 -35.36 9.67
CA ASP A 523 -44.57 -36.08 9.28
C ASP A 523 -44.21 -37.11 8.21
N ILE A 524 -43.65 -38.25 8.62
CA ILE A 524 -43.76 -39.60 8.01
C ILE A 524 -42.99 -40.53 8.97
N ALA A 525 -43.70 -41.14 9.91
CA ALA A 525 -43.25 -42.30 10.65
C ALA A 525 -44.46 -43.21 10.84
N GLY A 526 -44.49 -44.28 10.05
CA GLY A 526 -45.46 -45.36 10.12
C GLY A 526 -44.82 -46.64 9.60
N ASP A 527 -44.50 -47.51 10.56
CA ASP A 527 -44.45 -48.97 10.55
C ASP A 527 -43.55 -49.80 9.62
N GLU A 528 -43.19 -50.98 10.18
CA GLU A 528 -42.55 -52.19 9.64
C GLU A 528 -41.00 -52.14 9.58
N ASP A 529 -40.24 -52.80 10.46
CA ASP A 529 -40.11 -54.22 10.87
C ASP A 529 -39.41 -55.12 9.82
N ILE A 530 -38.61 -56.08 10.32
CA ILE A 530 -37.71 -57.03 9.64
C ILE A 530 -36.33 -56.41 9.29
N GLY A 531 -35.16 -56.89 9.72
CA GLY A 531 -34.76 -58.21 10.20
C GLY A 531 -33.69 -58.79 9.27
N LEU A 532 -32.54 -59.17 9.86
CA LEU A 532 -31.54 -60.14 9.40
C LEU A 532 -30.22 -59.66 8.73
N ASP A 533 -29.15 -60.07 9.43
CA ASP A 533 -27.96 -60.80 8.98
C ASP A 533 -26.74 -60.07 8.37
N LEU A 534 -25.72 -59.99 9.25
CA LEU A 534 -24.27 -60.10 9.04
C LEU A 534 -23.91 -61.39 8.24
N PRO A 535 -22.72 -61.54 7.59
CA PRO A 535 -21.44 -61.36 8.26
C PRO A 535 -20.20 -60.89 7.44
N ASP A 536 -19.20 -60.50 8.23
CA ASP A 536 -17.74 -60.73 8.15
C ASP A 536 -17.08 -61.01 6.79
N SER A 537 -16.00 -60.28 6.48
CA SER A 537 -14.63 -60.79 6.70
C SER A 537 -13.52 -59.89 6.10
N GLU A 538 -12.39 -59.84 6.82
CA GLU A 538 -10.98 -59.79 6.35
C GLU A 538 -10.45 -58.54 5.61
N GLU A 539 -9.51 -57.80 6.20
CA GLU A 539 -8.04 -58.03 6.21
C GLU A 539 -7.38 -57.99 4.82
N ASN A 540 -6.63 -56.91 4.53
CA ASN A 540 -5.17 -56.95 4.34
C ASN A 540 -4.56 -55.59 3.90
N ASN A 541 -3.62 -55.12 4.72
CA ASN A 541 -2.22 -54.76 4.43
C ASN A 541 -1.78 -54.11 3.10
N ASN A 542 -0.95 -53.08 3.29
CA ASN A 542 0.37 -52.78 2.67
C ASN A 542 0.44 -52.73 1.14
N ASP A 543 0.86 -51.66 0.48
CA ASP A 543 2.18 -50.98 0.45
C ASP A 543 2.48 -50.91 -1.06
N GLU A 544 3.02 -49.79 -1.54
CA GLU A 544 4.04 -49.67 -2.59
C GLU A 544 3.92 -48.34 -3.35
N GLU A 545 4.91 -47.49 -3.04
CA GLU A 545 5.84 -46.79 -3.94
C GLU A 545 5.65 -46.80 -5.47
N GLN A 546 6.26 -45.76 -6.07
CA GLN A 546 6.54 -45.49 -7.50
C GLN A 546 5.38 -44.84 -8.27
N GLU A 547 5.56 -43.86 -9.17
CA GLU A 547 6.75 -43.31 -9.83
C GLU A 547 6.39 -41.95 -10.46
N GLU A 548 7.41 -41.33 -11.04
CA GLU A 548 7.53 -40.03 -11.71
C GLU A 548 6.42 -39.60 -12.69
N ASN A 549 6.08 -38.30 -12.65
CA ASN A 549 6.35 -37.33 -13.73
C ASN A 549 6.15 -35.88 -13.25
#